data_AF-A0A1L9GUU5-F1
#
_entry.id   AF-A0A1L9GUU5-F1
#
_cell.length_a   1.000
_cell.length_b   1.000
_cell.length_c   1.000
_cell.angle_alpha   90.00
_cell.angle_beta   90.00
_cell.angle_gamma   90.00
#
_symmetry.space_group_name_H-M   'P 1'
#
loop_
_entity.id
_entity.type
_entity.pdbx_description
1 polymer ?
#
loop_
_entity_poly.entity_id
_entity_poly.type
_entity_poly.pdbx_seq_one_letter_code
_entity_poly.pdbx_strand_id
1 'polypeptide(L)'
;MIDFFKKHKAVIAVGILALIWDMMMGGIFFILLFIYGLFIKLLLSDILTGKLRKVTTATIWILLVVGAGLTFYVNRYMPHGPSYPTGEIVCQNDGRGPCAEQYIEDTRDLDIPEWAKFARTSANNLLLMGLLFAGIVSGTKKDIE
;
A
#
# COMPACT_ATOMS: atom_id res chain seq x y z
N MET A 1 -12.09 -6.21 27.07
CA MET A 1 -12.42 -6.80 25.74
C MET A 1 -13.82 -6.37 25.28
N ILE A 2 -14.86 -6.47 26.11
CA ILE A 2 -16.25 -6.05 25.80
C ILE A 2 -16.38 -4.54 25.54
N ASP A 3 -15.67 -3.70 26.29
CA ASP A 3 -15.71 -2.24 26.09
C ASP A 3 -15.08 -1.76 24.78
N PHE A 4 -14.08 -2.49 24.28
CA PHE A 4 -13.45 -2.19 22.99
C PHE A 4 -14.43 -2.39 21.83
N PHE A 5 -15.15 -3.51 21.83
CA PHE A 5 -16.18 -3.80 20.82
C PHE A 5 -17.34 -2.81 20.89
N LYS A 6 -17.77 -2.38 22.08
CA LYS A 6 -18.82 -1.35 22.23
C LYS A 6 -18.38 0.00 21.69
N LYS A 7 -17.12 0.40 21.93
CA LYS A 7 -16.57 1.71 21.52
C LYS A 7 -16.31 1.79 20.02
N HIS A 8 -15.91 0.69 19.38
CA HIS A 8 -15.50 0.67 17.96
C HIS A 8 -16.46 -0.08 17.03
N LYS A 9 -17.68 -0.43 17.50
CA LYS A 9 -18.68 -1.21 16.75
C LYS A 9 -18.95 -0.71 15.33
N ALA A 10 -19.03 0.61 15.12
CA ALA A 10 -19.31 1.20 13.81
C ALA A 10 -18.14 0.99 12.84
N VAL A 11 -16.91 1.15 13.32
CA VAL A 11 -15.70 0.96 12.52
C VAL A 11 -15.54 -0.52 12.15
N ILE A 12 -15.83 -1.43 13.08
CA ILE A 12 -15.79 -2.88 12.84
C ILE A 12 -16.85 -3.28 11.82
N ALA A 13 -18.08 -2.76 11.94
CA ALA A 13 -19.16 -3.04 11.00
C ALA A 13 -18.83 -2.53 9.58
N VAL A 14 -18.30 -1.31 9.46
CA VAL A 14 -17.85 -0.75 8.17
C VAL A 14 -16.70 -1.57 7.58
N GLY A 15 -15.73 -2.01 8.39
CA GLY A 15 -14.63 -2.86 7.93
C GLY A 15 -15.10 -4.21 7.40
N ILE A 16 -16.07 -4.85 8.07
CA ILE A 16 -16.67 -6.12 7.61
C ILE A 16 -17.42 -5.91 6.29
N LEU A 17 -18.22 -4.85 6.19
CA LEU A 17 -18.96 -4.53 4.96
C LEU A 17 -18.01 -4.23 3.79
N ALA A 18 -16.91 -3.52 4.03
CA ALA A 18 -15.89 -3.26 3.01
C ALA A 18 -15.21 -4.55 2.52
N LEU A 19 -14.91 -5.50 3.42
CA LEU A 19 -14.33 -6.80 3.06
C LEU A 19 -15.30 -7.66 2.24
N ILE A 20 -16.57 -7.71 2.65
CA ILE A 20 -17.61 -8.45 1.90
C ILE A 20 -17.78 -7.84 0.51
N TRP A 21 -17.82 -6.50 0.41
CA TRP A 21 -17.92 -5.79 -0.86
C TRP A 21 -16.71 -6.06 -1.78
N ASP A 22 -15.49 -6.02 -1.25
CA ASP A 22 -14.26 -6.34 -1.99
C ASP A 22 -14.31 -7.77 -2.55
N MET A 23 -14.67 -8.75 -1.72
CA MET A 23 -14.82 -10.15 -2.14
C MET A 23 -15.89 -10.33 -3.22
N MET A 24 -17.02 -9.62 -3.12
CA MET A 24 -18.07 -9.66 -4.13
C MET A 24 -17.64 -9.06 -5.48
N MET A 25 -16.75 -8.07 -5.44
CA MET A 25 -16.19 -7.43 -6.64
C MET A 25 -14.94 -8.16 -7.19
N GLY A 26 -14.56 -9.30 -6.59
CA GLY A 26 -13.34 -10.03 -6.96
C GLY A 26 -12.04 -9.29 -6.60
N GLY A 27 -12.13 -8.27 -5.74
CA GLY A 27 -11.00 -7.50 -5.26
C GLY A 27 -10.25 -8.20 -4.14
N ILE A 28 -8.94 -7.95 -4.07
CA ILE A 28 -8.03 -8.47 -3.03
C ILE A 28 -7.50 -7.31 -2.15
N PHE A 29 -7.85 -6.06 -2.48
CA PHE A 29 -7.23 -4.87 -1.92
C PHE A 29 -7.55 -4.69 -0.43
N PHE A 30 -8.82 -4.82 -0.02
CA PHE A 30 -9.20 -4.67 1.38
C PHE A 30 -8.75 -5.85 2.23
N ILE A 31 -8.67 -7.05 1.64
CA ILE A 31 -8.08 -8.22 2.28
C ILE A 31 -6.60 -7.97 2.59
N LEU A 32 -5.83 -7.44 1.63
CA LEU A 32 -4.43 -7.08 1.84
C LEU A 32 -4.27 -6.01 2.91
N LEU A 33 -5.11 -4.98 2.92
CA LEU A 33 -5.12 -3.96 3.98
C LEU A 33 -5.41 -4.55 5.36
N PHE A 34 -6.35 -5.50 5.46
CA PHE A 34 -6.68 -6.15 6.72
C PHE A 34 -5.52 -7.01 7.26
N ILE A 35 -4.92 -7.84 6.40
CA ILE A 35 -3.73 -8.64 6.75
C ILE A 35 -2.58 -7.72 7.17
N TYR A 36 -2.39 -6.62 6.46
CA TYR A 36 -1.37 -5.61 6.77
C TYR A 36 -1.60 -4.96 8.14
N GLY A 37 -2.84 -4.59 8.45
CA GLY A 37 -3.21 -4.05 9.76
C GLY A 37 -2.96 -5.04 10.90
N LEU A 38 -3.27 -6.33 10.71
CA LEU A 38 -2.97 -7.38 11.68
C LEU A 38 -1.46 -7.54 11.91
N PHE A 39 -0.68 -7.49 10.85
CA PHE A 39 0.78 -7.56 10.92
C PHE A 39 1.37 -6.40 11.72
N ILE A 40 0.90 -5.17 11.48
CA ILE A 40 1.33 -3.99 12.25
C ILE A 40 0.91 -4.11 13.72
N LYS A 41 -0.31 -4.56 14.00
CA LYS A 41 -0.78 -4.77 15.38
C LYS A 41 0.08 -5.80 16.11
N LEU A 42 0.49 -6.88 15.44
CA LEU A 42 1.41 -7.86 15.99
C LEU A 42 2.78 -7.23 16.30
N LEU A 43 3.33 -6.44 15.37
CA LEU A 43 4.59 -5.71 15.57
C LEU A 43 4.55 -4.75 16.76
N LEU A 44 3.41 -4.10 16.99
CA LEU A 44 3.22 -3.16 18.09
C LEU A 44 2.85 -3.84 19.42
N SER A 45 2.47 -5.12 19.41
CA SER A 45 2.11 -5.85 20.62
C SER A 45 3.34 -6.21 21.48
N ASP A 46 3.12 -6.35 22.79
CA ASP A 46 4.16 -6.80 23.74
C ASP A 46 4.53 -8.28 23.60
N ILE A 47 3.87 -8.99 22.68
CA ILE A 47 4.15 -10.41 22.37
C ILE A 47 5.56 -10.55 21.77
N LEU A 48 6.03 -9.55 21.01
CA LEU A 48 7.38 -9.54 20.48
C LEU A 48 8.40 -8.99 21.47
N THR A 49 9.53 -9.68 21.60
CA THR A 49 10.67 -9.15 22.37
C THR A 49 11.15 -7.83 21.77
N GLY A 50 11.57 -6.89 22.64
CA GLY A 50 12.01 -5.56 22.19
C GLY A 50 13.18 -5.58 21.20
N LYS A 51 14.04 -6.62 21.25
CA LYS A 51 15.10 -6.83 20.26
C LYS A 51 14.52 -7.22 18.89
N LEU A 52 13.61 -8.18 18.86
CA LEU A 52 12.99 -8.67 17.64
C LEU A 52 12.16 -7.57 16.96
N ARG A 53 11.40 -6.78 17.75
CA ARG A 53 10.66 -5.62 17.23
C ARG A 53 11.57 -4.61 16.54
N LYS A 54 12.69 -4.23 17.17
CA LYS A 54 13.66 -3.28 16.59
C LYS A 54 14.26 -3.80 15.29
N VAL A 55 14.67 -5.07 15.25
CA VAL A 55 15.23 -5.69 14.05
C VAL A 55 14.18 -5.72 12.94
N THR A 56 12.96 -6.21 13.20
CA THR A 56 11.92 -6.30 12.17
C THR A 56 11.52 -4.92 11.65
N THR A 57 11.36 -3.91 12.51
CA THR A 57 11.08 -2.54 12.09
C THR A 57 12.22 -1.96 11.25
N ALA A 58 13.48 -2.16 11.64
CA ALA A 58 14.63 -1.70 10.86
C ALA A 58 14.68 -2.37 9.49
N THR A 59 14.46 -3.69 9.42
CA THR A 59 14.41 -4.44 8.16
C THR A 59 13.31 -3.91 7.23
N ILE A 60 12.11 -3.66 7.76
CA ILE A 60 10.99 -3.08 6.98
C ILE A 60 11.38 -1.71 6.40
N TRP A 61 12.00 -0.85 7.21
CA TRP A 61 12.46 0.46 6.75
C TRP A 61 13.53 0.37 5.67
N ILE A 62 14.51 -0.52 5.83
CA ILE A 62 15.54 -0.76 4.82
C ILE A 62 14.90 -1.24 3.52
N LEU A 63 13.99 -2.21 3.57
CA LEU A 63 13.28 -2.71 2.40
C LEU A 63 12.45 -1.62 1.70
N LEU A 64 11.82 -0.73 2.48
CA LEU A 64 11.06 0.39 1.94
C LEU A 64 11.96 1.38 1.19
N VAL A 65 13.10 1.76 1.78
CA VAL A 65 14.07 2.66 1.15
C VAL A 65 14.67 2.03 -0.11
N VAL A 66 15.06 0.76 -0.04
CA VAL A 66 15.59 0.02 -1.20
C VAL A 66 14.52 -0.08 -2.30
N GLY A 67 13.30 -0.44 -1.94
CA GLY A 67 12.17 -0.53 -2.87
C GLY A 67 11.87 0.81 -3.53
N ALA A 68 11.82 1.91 -2.77
CA ALA A 68 11.62 3.25 -3.30
C ALA A 68 12.76 3.67 -4.26
N GLY A 69 14.01 3.37 -3.90
CA GLY A 69 15.18 3.63 -4.75
C GLY A 69 15.15 2.82 -6.05
N LEU A 70 14.77 1.54 -5.98
CA LEU A 70 14.60 0.69 -7.17
C LEU A 70 13.47 1.19 -8.06
N THR A 71 12.32 1.54 -7.49
CA THR A 71 11.19 2.11 -8.26
C THR A 71 11.59 3.42 -8.95
N PHE A 72 12.30 4.30 -8.24
CA PHE A 72 12.83 5.53 -8.83
C PHE A 72 13.81 5.21 -9.97
N TYR A 73 14.72 4.26 -9.76
CA TYR A 73 15.70 3.86 -10.77
C TYR A 73 15.02 3.31 -12.04
N VAL A 74 14.10 2.36 -11.86
CA VAL A 74 13.33 1.77 -12.96
C VAL A 74 12.59 2.86 -13.72
N ASN A 75 11.87 3.74 -13.03
CA ASN A 75 11.10 4.81 -13.69
C ASN A 75 11.97 5.89 -14.34
N ARG A 76 13.20 6.13 -13.86
CA ARG A 76 14.04 7.21 -14.40
C ARG A 76 14.99 6.76 -15.51
N TYR A 77 15.52 5.54 -15.40
CA TYR A 77 16.67 5.09 -16.20
C TYR A 77 16.38 3.91 -17.11
N MET A 78 15.29 3.15 -16.90
CA MET A 78 14.96 2.03 -17.78
C MET A 78 14.12 2.46 -18.99
N PRO A 79 14.19 1.73 -20.12
CA PRO A 79 13.37 1.99 -21.30
C PRO A 79 11.88 2.05 -20.95
N HIS A 80 11.14 2.91 -21.64
CA HIS A 80 9.69 3.06 -21.46
C HIS A 80 8.95 2.49 -22.67
N GLY A 81 7.84 1.83 -22.39
CA GLY A 81 6.95 1.28 -23.40
C GLY A 81 6.01 2.34 -23.97
N PRO A 82 5.30 2.01 -25.06
CA PRO A 82 4.22 2.85 -25.55
C PRO A 82 3.07 2.89 -24.52
N SER A 83 2.51 4.07 -24.31
CA SER A 83 1.29 4.22 -23.52
C SER A 83 0.07 3.90 -24.38
N TYR A 84 -0.83 3.07 -23.88
CA TYR A 84 -2.09 2.73 -24.56
C TYR A 84 -3.30 3.17 -23.72
N PRO A 85 -4.41 3.55 -24.37
CA PRO A 85 -5.63 3.91 -23.66
C PRO A 85 -6.24 2.68 -23.00
N THR A 86 -6.64 2.82 -21.73
CA THR A 86 -7.33 1.74 -21.00
C THR A 86 -8.82 1.65 -21.34
N GLY A 87 -9.36 2.67 -22.02
CA GLY A 87 -10.80 2.83 -22.24
C GLY A 87 -11.55 3.31 -21.00
N GLU A 88 -10.85 3.55 -19.87
CA GLU A 88 -11.43 4.13 -18.67
C GLU A 88 -11.26 5.65 -18.68
N ILE A 89 -12.35 6.38 -18.47
CA ILE A 89 -12.32 7.83 -18.29
C ILE A 89 -12.13 8.11 -16.81
N VAL A 90 -10.98 8.66 -16.45
CA VAL A 90 -10.64 9.01 -15.07
C VAL A 90 -10.70 10.53 -14.90
N CYS A 91 -11.57 10.96 -13.99
CA CYS A 91 -11.64 12.36 -13.60
C CYS A 91 -10.58 12.65 -12.53
N GLN A 92 -9.62 13.52 -12.83
CA GLN A 92 -8.70 14.00 -11.81
C GLN A 92 -9.45 14.92 -10.85
N ASN A 93 -9.73 14.41 -9.64
CA ASN A 93 -10.50 15.13 -8.63
C ASN A 93 -9.64 16.17 -7.86
N ASP A 94 -8.61 16.69 -8.50
CA ASP A 94 -7.63 17.65 -7.99
C ASP A 94 -7.79 19.05 -8.63
N GLY A 95 -8.83 19.24 -9.44
CA GLY A 95 -9.16 20.50 -10.11
C GLY A 95 -8.27 20.83 -11.31
N ARG A 96 -7.43 19.90 -11.78
CA ARG A 96 -6.43 20.16 -12.84
C ARG A 96 -6.84 19.77 -14.25
N GLY A 97 -8.08 19.39 -14.50
CA GLY A 97 -8.55 19.21 -15.88
C GLY A 97 -9.87 18.45 -16.03
N PRO A 98 -10.39 18.36 -17.27
CA PRO A 98 -11.54 17.53 -17.59
C PRO A 98 -11.22 16.04 -17.39
N CYS A 99 -12.26 15.23 -17.25
CA CYS A 99 -12.09 13.78 -17.25
C CYS A 99 -11.42 13.36 -18.57
N ALA A 100 -10.29 12.67 -18.45
CA ALA A 100 -9.49 12.24 -19.59
C ALA A 100 -9.40 10.72 -19.59
N GLU A 101 -9.18 10.17 -20.77
CA GLU A 101 -8.89 8.75 -20.91
C GLU A 101 -7.60 8.42 -20.16
N GLN A 102 -7.64 7.36 -19.36
CA GLN A 102 -6.47 6.88 -18.64
C GLN A 102 -5.57 6.14 -19.62
N TYR A 103 -4.27 6.47 -19.55
CA TYR A 103 -3.24 5.79 -20.31
C TYR A 103 -2.35 5.01 -19.34
N ILE A 104 -2.09 3.75 -19.67
CA ILE A 104 -1.15 2.89 -18.94
C ILE A 104 -0.01 2.54 -19.90
N GLU A 105 1.20 2.45 -19.36
CA GLU A 105 2.38 2.02 -20.12
C GLU A 105 2.32 0.51 -20.40
N ASP A 106 2.49 0.10 -21.66
CA ASP A 106 2.65 -1.31 -22.00
C ASP A 106 4.08 -1.77 -21.68
N THR A 107 4.21 -2.64 -20.68
CA THR A 107 5.50 -3.18 -20.25
C THR A 107 5.78 -4.59 -20.79
N ARG A 108 4.87 -5.17 -21.59
CA ARG A 108 4.97 -6.57 -22.06
C ARG A 108 6.17 -6.80 -22.97
N ASP A 109 6.36 -5.91 -23.94
CA ASP A 109 7.42 -5.99 -24.95
C ASP A 109 8.71 -5.25 -24.54
N LEU A 110 8.80 -4.81 -23.28
CA LEU A 110 10.04 -4.19 -22.78
C LEU A 110 11.08 -5.27 -22.46
N ASP A 111 12.28 -5.07 -23.00
CA ASP A 111 13.48 -5.82 -22.65
C ASP A 111 14.04 -5.34 -21.29
N ILE A 112 13.24 -5.51 -20.24
CA ILE A 112 13.62 -5.26 -18.85
C ILE A 112 13.28 -6.49 -18.00
N PRO A 113 14.00 -6.74 -16.90
CA PRO A 113 13.69 -7.84 -16.01
C PRO A 113 12.25 -7.79 -15.46
N GLU A 114 11.64 -8.95 -15.24
CA GLU A 114 10.27 -9.06 -14.71
C GLU A 114 10.07 -8.34 -13.36
N TRP A 115 11.09 -8.32 -12.50
CA TRP A 115 11.01 -7.57 -11.24
C TRP A 115 10.88 -6.06 -11.46
N ALA A 116 11.46 -5.53 -12.53
CA ALA A 116 11.37 -4.12 -12.89
C ALA A 116 10.00 -3.78 -13.49
N LYS A 117 9.44 -4.68 -14.32
CA LYS A 117 8.05 -4.59 -14.78
C LYS A 117 7.09 -4.54 -13.60
N PHE A 118 7.24 -5.46 -12.64
CA PHE A 118 6.44 -5.48 -11.42
C PHE A 118 6.57 -4.19 -10.59
N ALA A 119 7.80 -3.70 -10.40
CA ALA A 119 8.04 -2.46 -9.65
C ALA A 119 7.37 -1.25 -10.31
N ARG A 120 7.38 -1.18 -11.65
CA ARG A 120 6.75 -0.10 -12.41
C ARG A 120 5.22 -0.13 -12.30
N THR A 121 4.60 -1.29 -12.41
CA THR A 121 3.14 -1.45 -12.26
C THR A 121 2.68 -1.24 -10.81
N SER A 122 3.49 -1.64 -9.83
CA SER A 122 3.12 -1.65 -8.41
C SER A 122 3.61 -0.45 -7.60
N ALA A 123 4.33 0.48 -8.25
CA ALA A 123 5.02 1.60 -7.62
C ALA A 123 4.15 2.38 -6.62
N ASN A 124 2.94 2.75 -7.05
CA ASN A 124 2.03 3.55 -6.23
C ASN A 124 1.48 2.76 -5.04
N ASN A 125 1.18 1.47 -5.22
CA ASN A 125 0.64 0.63 -4.16
C ASN A 125 1.69 0.32 -3.08
N LEU A 126 2.93 0.04 -3.48
CA LEU A 126 4.03 -0.20 -2.54
C LEU A 126 4.36 1.04 -1.71
N LEU A 127 4.35 2.21 -2.35
CA LEU A 127 4.63 3.48 -1.69
C LEU A 127 3.50 3.87 -0.71
N LEU A 128 2.24 3.63 -1.09
CA LEU A 128 1.08 3.83 -0.21
C LEU A 128 1.16 2.97 1.06
N MET A 129 1.48 1.68 0.92
CA MET A 129 1.64 0.79 2.07
C MET A 129 2.78 1.25 2.98
N GLY A 130 3.91 1.65 2.40
CA GLY A 130 5.03 2.21 3.15
C GLY A 130 4.67 3.47 3.95
N LEU A 131 3.90 4.39 3.36
CA LEU A 131 3.40 5.59 4.04
C LEU A 131 2.42 5.26 5.17
N LEU A 132 1.52 4.30 4.97
CA LEU A 132 0.59 3.84 6.00
C LEU A 132 1.34 3.28 7.21
N PHE A 133 2.39 2.48 6.98
CA PHE A 133 3.25 1.98 8.06
C PHE A 133 3.99 3.09 8.78
N ALA A 134 4.61 4.01 8.04
CA ALA A 134 5.31 5.16 8.62
C ALA A 134 4.38 6.01 9.49
N GLY A 135 3.16 6.27 9.03
CA GLY A 135 2.13 7.00 9.77
C GLY A 135 1.72 6.29 11.06
N ILE A 136 1.45 4.98 11.00
CA ILE A 136 1.06 4.20 12.18
C ILE A 136 2.19 4.16 13.21
N VAL A 137 3.41 3.86 12.78
CA VAL A 137 4.58 3.82 13.69
C VAL A 137 4.86 5.20 14.30
N SER A 138 4.77 6.28 13.52
CA SER A 138 5.00 7.64 14.03
C SER A 138 3.89 8.10 14.99
N GLY A 139 2.65 7.66 14.77
CA GLY A 139 1.50 7.97 15.62
C GLY A 139 1.57 7.32 17.02
N THR A 140 2.23 6.17 17.16
CA THR A 140 2.35 5.47 18.46
C THR A 140 3.21 6.20 19.50
N LYS A 141 3.92 7.27 19.13
CA LYS A 141 4.71 8.07 20.08
C LYS A 141 3.90 9.06 20.93
N LYS A 142 2.59 9.21 20.71
CA LYS A 142 1.79 10.26 21.37
C LYS A 142 1.04 9.87 22.66
N ASP A 143 1.16 8.61 23.12
CA ASP A 143 0.40 8.14 24.29
C ASP A 143 1.29 7.82 25.52
N ILE A 144 2.49 8.40 25.60
CA ILE A 144 3.35 8.35 26.79
C ILE A 144 3.67 9.79 27.23
N GLU A 145 2.65 10.50 27.70
CA GLU A 145 2.77 11.60 28.67
C GLU A 145 1.62 11.48 29.68
#